data_AF-A0A024GUC3-F1
#
_entry.id   AF-A0A024GUC3-F1
#
_cell.length_a   1.000
_cell.length_b   1.000
_cell.length_c   1.000
_cell.angle_alpha   90.00
_cell.angle_beta   90.00
_cell.angle_gamma   90.00
#
_symmetry.space_group_name_H-M   'P 1'
#
loop_
_entity.id
_entity.type
_entity.pdbx_description
1 polymer ?
#
loop_
_entity_poly.entity_id
_entity_poly.type
_entity_poly.pdbx_seq_one_letter_code
_entity_poly.pdbx_strand_id
1 'polypeptide(L)'
;MFKQCIRKLAFSHNSSAKTSIQSLSQCFSASCYVSTDSKAGSEDNVLMKKRTKLKIPTKRAAFLMLQLNNEQVEKSIKDKSIADFKPGDAVEVQFLLNRTVDKTRKTRGVVIARRNRGVASSFVIRNVCASLHRYS
;
A
#
# COMPACT_ATOMS: atom_id res chain seq x y z
N MET A 1 -6.28 19.89 -5.82
CA MET A 1 -6.31 18.41 -5.61
C MET A 1 -5.81 17.73 -6.87
N PHE A 2 -4.76 16.90 -6.79
CA PHE A 2 -4.18 16.23 -7.96
C PHE A 2 -5.04 15.02 -8.38
N LYS A 3 -5.95 15.22 -9.34
CA LYS A 3 -6.76 14.15 -9.95
C LYS A 3 -5.94 13.43 -11.03
N GLN A 4 -5.00 12.59 -10.61
CA GLN A 4 -4.37 11.63 -11.51
C GLN A 4 -5.25 10.38 -11.56
N CYS A 5 -5.88 10.11 -12.70
CA CYS A 5 -6.65 8.89 -12.93
C CYS A 5 -5.86 8.04 -13.94
N ILE A 6 -5.62 6.78 -13.56
CA ILE A 6 -4.97 5.78 -14.40
C ILE A 6 -6.06 4.82 -14.86
N ARG A 7 -6.31 4.78 -16.17
CA ARG A 7 -7.27 3.86 -16.78
C ARG A 7 -6.52 2.77 -17.53
N LYS A 8 -6.80 1.51 -17.20
CA LYS A 8 -6.33 0.37 -17.98
C LYS A 8 -7.17 0.27 -19.25
N LEU A 9 -6.53 0.35 -20.41
CA LEU A 9 -7.16 0.12 -21.70
C LEU A 9 -6.96 -1.37 -22.00
N ALA A 10 -8.06 -2.13 -22.07
CA ALA A 10 -8.04 -3.59 -21.94
C ALA A 10 -7.13 -4.32 -22.95
N PHE A 11 -6.39 -5.31 -22.45
CA PHE A 11 -6.29 -6.64 -23.08
C PHE A 11 -6.24 -7.67 -21.95
N SER A 12 -7.35 -8.38 -21.75
CA SER A 12 -7.47 -9.45 -20.76
C SER A 12 -7.15 -10.76 -21.45
N HIS A 13 -5.97 -11.33 -21.20
CA HIS A 13 -5.78 -12.76 -21.33
C HIS A 13 -5.91 -13.37 -19.94
N ASN A 14 -7.11 -13.85 -19.65
CA ASN A 14 -7.39 -14.72 -18.51
C ASN A 14 -6.57 -16.01 -18.66
N SER A 15 -5.73 -16.32 -17.68
CA SER A 15 -5.19 -17.66 -17.46
C SER A 15 -4.61 -17.76 -16.06
N SER A 16 -5.30 -18.44 -15.15
CA SER A 16 -4.78 -19.59 -14.39
C SER A 16 -5.55 -19.84 -13.09
N ALA A 17 -6.34 -20.90 -13.15
CA ALA A 17 -6.58 -21.96 -12.18
C ALA A 17 -6.56 -21.70 -10.65
N LYS A 18 -7.64 -22.23 -10.06
CA LYS A 18 -7.91 -22.54 -8.64
C LYS A 18 -6.76 -23.27 -7.93
N THR A 19 -6.54 -22.94 -6.65
CA THR A 19 -6.31 -23.96 -5.60
C THR A 19 -6.96 -23.54 -4.28
N SER A 20 -7.95 -24.34 -3.90
CA SER A 20 -8.50 -24.49 -2.55
C SER A 20 -7.43 -25.05 -1.62
N ILE A 21 -7.25 -24.45 -0.45
CA ILE A 21 -6.66 -25.13 0.71
C ILE A 21 -7.66 -24.99 1.85
N GLN A 22 -8.38 -26.08 2.06
CA GLN A 22 -9.15 -26.37 3.27
C GLN A 22 -8.20 -26.86 4.36
N SER A 23 -8.55 -26.50 5.60
CA SER A 23 -8.37 -27.25 6.87
C SER A 23 -6.99 -27.76 7.29
N LEU A 24 -6.57 -27.34 8.50
CA LEU A 24 -5.95 -28.14 9.57
C LEU A 24 -5.90 -27.22 10.81
N SER A 25 -6.94 -27.16 11.63
CA SER A 25 -7.03 -27.90 12.91
C SER A 25 -5.71 -28.45 13.44
N GLN A 26 -5.21 -27.85 14.52
CA GLN A 26 -4.71 -28.58 15.69
C GLN A 26 -4.57 -27.63 16.88
N CYS A 27 -5.60 -27.70 17.72
CA CYS A 27 -5.55 -27.76 19.18
C CYS A 27 -4.19 -27.47 19.85
N PHE A 28 -4.12 -26.42 20.66
CA PHE A 28 -3.44 -26.54 21.96
C PHE A 28 -4.21 -25.78 23.03
N SER A 29 -4.67 -26.58 23.99
CA SER A 29 -5.41 -26.24 25.19
C SER A 29 -4.66 -25.30 26.13
N ALA A 30 -5.38 -24.33 26.70
CA ALA A 30 -5.51 -24.21 28.16
C ALA A 30 -6.57 -23.15 28.47
N SER A 31 -7.73 -23.61 28.93
CA SER A 31 -8.58 -22.84 29.85
C SER A 31 -7.84 -22.77 31.17
N CYS A 32 -7.62 -21.56 31.70
CA CYS A 32 -7.38 -21.36 33.14
C CYS A 32 -8.00 -20.02 33.55
N TYR A 33 -9.25 -20.15 33.97
CA TYR A 33 -9.94 -19.36 34.98
C TYR A 33 -9.00 -18.86 36.10
N VAL A 34 -9.04 -17.57 36.44
CA VAL A 34 -8.59 -17.09 37.75
C VAL A 34 -9.57 -16.02 38.27
N SER A 35 -9.98 -16.29 39.50
CA SER A 35 -10.98 -15.67 40.36
C SER A 35 -10.84 -14.16 40.60
N THR A 36 -11.97 -13.56 40.99
CA THR A 36 -12.06 -12.30 41.73
C THR A 36 -11.35 -12.42 43.08
N ASP A 37 -10.84 -11.30 43.62
CA ASP A 37 -11.12 -10.90 45.01
C ASP A 37 -10.69 -9.46 45.30
N SER A 38 -11.46 -8.83 46.20
CA SER A 38 -11.33 -7.44 46.63
C SER A 38 -10.55 -7.38 47.96
N LYS A 39 -9.52 -6.53 48.11
CA LYS A 39 -9.29 -5.75 49.36
C LYS A 39 -8.14 -4.74 49.25
N ALA A 40 -8.36 -3.63 49.94
CA ALA A 40 -7.45 -2.51 50.17
C ALA A 40 -6.20 -2.86 51.00
N GLY A 41 -5.16 -2.04 50.89
CA GLY A 41 -4.05 -1.98 51.84
C GLY A 41 -2.67 -1.96 51.19
N SER A 42 -1.98 -0.84 51.37
CA SER A 42 -0.54 -0.59 51.20
C SER A 42 0.37 -1.81 51.38
N GLU A 43 1.36 -2.00 50.48
CA GLU A 43 2.78 -2.19 50.80
C GLU A 43 3.63 -2.01 49.53
N ASP A 44 4.76 -1.31 49.68
CA ASP A 44 5.71 -0.96 48.65
C ASP A 44 6.33 -2.19 47.97
N ASN A 45 5.98 -2.43 46.71
CA ASN A 45 6.78 -3.28 45.83
C ASN A 45 6.89 -2.61 44.47
N VAL A 46 8.00 -1.89 44.28
CA VAL A 46 8.44 -1.41 42.96
C VAL A 46 8.72 -2.64 42.11
N LEU A 47 7.70 -3.13 41.41
CA LEU A 47 7.86 -4.11 40.34
C LEU A 47 8.81 -3.46 39.34
N MET A 48 10.07 -3.87 39.38
CA MET A 48 11.08 -3.56 38.38
C MET A 48 10.49 -3.90 37.04
N LYS A 49 9.93 -2.90 36.35
CA LYS A 49 9.43 -3.04 34.98
C LYS A 49 10.63 -3.49 34.19
N LYS A 50 10.72 -4.80 33.91
CA LYS A 50 11.81 -5.41 33.15
C LYS A 50 11.96 -4.53 31.93
N ARG A 51 13.09 -3.80 31.85
CA ARG A 51 13.37 -2.91 30.73
C ARG A 51 13.32 -3.79 29.49
N THR A 52 12.19 -3.78 28.80
CA THR A 52 12.07 -4.50 27.54
C THR A 52 13.14 -3.88 26.67
N LYS A 53 14.10 -4.69 26.22
CA LYS A 53 15.21 -4.22 25.40
C LYS A 53 14.59 -3.47 24.22
N LEU A 54 14.63 -2.14 24.30
CA LEU A 54 14.04 -1.27 23.30
C LEU A 54 14.72 -1.62 21.98
N LYS A 55 13.94 -1.71 20.90
CA LYS A 55 14.51 -1.88 19.57
C LYS A 55 15.58 -0.79 19.39
N ILE A 56 16.77 -1.21 18.96
CA ILE A 56 17.89 -0.33 18.58
C ILE A 56 17.31 0.88 17.84
N PRO A 57 17.70 2.14 18.16
CA PRO A 57 17.07 3.34 17.63
C PRO A 57 16.92 3.31 16.10
N THR A 58 17.91 2.77 15.38
CA THR A 58 17.86 2.54 13.93
C THR A 58 16.71 1.64 13.49
N LYS A 59 16.47 0.53 14.19
CA LYS A 59 15.36 -0.39 13.89
C LYS A 59 14.00 0.25 14.20
N ARG A 60 13.92 1.07 15.25
CA ARG A 60 12.71 1.83 15.58
C ARG A 60 12.43 2.90 14.51
N ALA A 61 13.45 3.65 14.10
CA ALA A 61 13.33 4.65 13.04
C ALA A 61 12.89 4.03 11.71
N ALA A 62 13.49 2.90 11.30
CA ALA A 62 13.10 2.18 10.08
C ALA A 62 11.65 1.71 10.12
N PHE A 63 11.20 1.18 11.27
CA PHE A 63 9.81 0.78 11.47
C PHE A 63 8.84 1.96 11.37
N LEU A 64 9.17 3.10 12.01
CA LEU A 64 8.34 4.31 11.94
C LEU A 64 8.25 4.84 10.49
N MET A 65 9.36 4.85 9.75
CA MET A 65 9.36 5.26 8.34
C MET A 65 8.47 4.38 7.47
N LEU A 66 8.47 3.07 7.68
CA LEU A 66 7.57 2.15 6.99
C LEU A 66 6.10 2.46 7.32
N GLN A 67 5.79 2.70 8.60
CA GLN A 67 4.45 3.02 9.04
C GLN A 67 3.93 4.31 8.37
N LEU A 68 4.73 5.37 8.37
CA LEU A 68 4.34 6.63 7.73
C LEU A 68 4.14 6.48 6.22
N ASN A 69 4.94 5.66 5.55
CA ASN A 69 4.78 5.36 4.13
C ASN A 69 3.41 4.71 3.86
N ASN A 70 3.04 3.71 4.66
CA ASN A 70 1.75 3.02 4.52
C ASN A 70 0.56 3.96 4.77
N GLU A 71 0.61 4.77 5.83
CA GLU A 71 -0.43 5.76 6.14
C GLU A 71 -0.64 6.77 4.99
N GLN A 72 0.44 7.21 4.34
CA GLN A 72 0.38 8.14 3.20
C GLN A 72 -0.17 7.47 1.94
N VAL A 73 0.16 6.19 1.70
CA VAL A 73 -0.39 5.40 0.60
C VAL A 73 -1.91 5.24 0.78
N GLU A 74 -2.37 4.88 1.97
CA GLU A 74 -3.79 4.71 2.26
C GLU A 74 -4.57 6.01 2.04
N LYS A 75 -4.05 7.16 2.49
CA LYS A 75 -4.64 8.48 2.23
C LYS A 75 -4.72 8.76 0.73
N SER A 76 -3.64 8.50 0.00
CA SER A 76 -3.55 8.77 -1.43
C SER A 76 -4.48 7.89 -2.28
N ILE A 77 -4.73 6.65 -1.88
CA ILE A 77 -5.62 5.71 -2.57
C ILE A 77 -7.09 6.09 -2.33
N LYS A 78 -7.46 6.57 -1.14
CA LYS A 78 -8.84 7.01 -0.86
C LYS A 78 -9.31 8.13 -1.80
N ASP A 79 -8.41 9.04 -2.14
CA ASP A 79 -8.72 10.18 -2.99
C ASP A 79 -8.68 9.87 -4.50
N LYS A 80 -8.14 8.70 -4.91
CA LYS A 80 -7.83 8.41 -6.32
C LYS A 80 -8.28 7.01 -6.73
N SER A 81 -9.02 6.92 -7.84
CA SER A 81 -9.29 5.64 -8.50
C SER A 81 -8.09 5.20 -9.34
N ILE A 82 -7.29 4.28 -8.79
CA ILE A 82 -6.14 3.67 -9.47
C ILE A 82 -6.52 2.23 -9.82
N ALA A 83 -6.52 1.89 -11.11
CA ALA A 83 -6.70 0.52 -11.56
C ALA A 83 -5.43 -0.31 -11.37
N ASP A 84 -5.58 -1.62 -11.17
CA ASP A 84 -4.44 -2.54 -11.15
C ASP A 84 -3.89 -2.77 -12.57
N PHE A 85 -2.62 -2.43 -12.77
CA PHE A 85 -1.91 -2.64 -14.03
C PHE A 85 -0.57 -3.36 -13.82
N LYS A 86 -0.20 -4.18 -14.79
CA LYS A 86 1.06 -4.93 -14.84
C LYS A 86 1.92 -4.40 -16.00
N PRO A 87 3.24 -4.64 -15.96
CA PRO A 87 4.08 -4.46 -17.15
C PRO A 87 3.50 -5.25 -18.33
N GLY A 88 3.49 -4.65 -19.51
CA GLY A 88 2.86 -5.18 -20.72
C GLY A 88 1.42 -4.68 -20.97
N ASP A 89 0.76 -4.09 -19.96
CA ASP A 89 -0.59 -3.54 -20.14
C ASP A 89 -0.57 -2.19 -20.90
N ALA A 90 -1.62 -1.95 -21.68
CA ALA A 90 -1.91 -0.64 -22.25
C ALA A 90 -2.65 0.25 -21.23
N VAL A 91 -2.15 1.46 -21.02
CA VAL A 91 -2.63 2.36 -19.98
C VAL A 91 -2.79 3.78 -20.54
N GLU A 92 -3.86 4.45 -20.13
CA GLU A 92 -4.06 5.89 -20.30
C GLU A 92 -3.90 6.59 -18.96
N VAL A 93 -3.00 7.57 -18.91
CA VAL A 93 -2.69 8.35 -17.71
C VAL A 93 -3.08 9.79 -17.93
N GLN A 94 -3.89 10.33 -17.02
CA GLN A 94 -4.25 11.74 -16.98
C GLN A 94 -3.43 12.44 -15.88
N PHE A 95 -2.75 13.54 -16.21
CA PHE A 95 -1.96 14.31 -15.26
C PHE A 95 -2.12 15.82 -15.45
N LEU A 96 -2.05 16.55 -14.34
CA LEU A 96 -1.96 18.01 -14.33
C LEU A 96 -0.56 18.42 -14.77
N LEU A 97 -0.47 19.34 -15.73
CA LEU A 97 0.81 19.77 -16.30
C LEU A 97 1.57 20.67 -15.31
N ASN A 98 0.85 21.61 -14.72
CA ASN A 98 1.35 22.59 -13.78
C ASN A 98 0.50 22.56 -12.51
N ARG A 99 1.05 23.04 -11.39
CA ARG A 99 0.31 23.14 -10.12
C ARG A 99 -0.63 24.35 -10.07
N THR A 100 -0.29 25.43 -10.76
CA THR A 100 -1.01 26.72 -10.73
C THR A 100 -2.17 26.79 -11.72
N VAL A 101 -2.05 26.08 -12.84
CA VAL A 101 -3.05 26.09 -13.92
C VAL A 101 -3.61 24.70 -14.05
N ASP A 102 -4.94 24.56 -14.01
CA ASP A 102 -5.67 23.29 -14.12
C ASP A 102 -5.70 22.72 -15.55
N LYS A 103 -4.57 22.83 -16.28
CA LYS A 103 -4.41 22.23 -17.59
C LYS A 103 -4.03 20.76 -17.43
N THR A 104 -4.94 19.89 -17.86
CA THR A 104 -4.76 18.44 -17.78
C THR A 104 -4.31 17.87 -19.12
N ARG A 105 -3.30 16.99 -19.12
CA ARG A 105 -2.86 16.23 -20.29
C ARG A 105 -3.13 14.75 -20.11
N LYS A 106 -3.26 14.04 -21.24
CA LYS A 106 -3.41 12.59 -21.29
C LYS A 106 -2.27 11.98 -22.10
N THR A 107 -1.69 10.91 -21.59
CA THR A 107 -0.67 10.11 -22.29
C THR A 107 -1.13 8.66 -22.33
N ARG A 108 -1.02 8.03 -23.50
CA ARG A 108 -1.34 6.62 -23.71
C ARG A 108 -0.09 5.84 -24.11
N GLY A 109 -0.02 4.58 -23.73
CA GLY A 109 1.04 3.69 -24.17
C GLY A 109 1.09 2.38 -23.39
N VAL A 110 2.15 1.61 -23.63
CA VAL A 110 2.39 0.32 -22.96
C VAL A 110 3.33 0.51 -21.78
N VAL A 111 2.99 -0.08 -20.63
CA VAL A 111 3.85 -0.05 -19.44
C VAL A 111 5.03 -1.00 -19.63
N ILE A 112 6.25 -0.48 -19.62
CA ILE A 112 7.48 -1.28 -19.73
C ILE A 112 7.89 -1.84 -18.36
N ALA A 113 7.84 -1.00 -17.34
CA ALA A 113 8.35 -1.32 -16.02
C ALA A 113 7.54 -0.65 -14.92
N ARG A 114 7.44 -1.32 -13.76
CA ARG A 114 6.76 -0.83 -12.56
C ARG A 114 7.67 -1.02 -11.34
N ARG A 115 7.78 0.01 -10.50
CA ARG A 115 8.51 0.02 -9.23
C ARG A 115 7.54 0.27 -8.08
N ASN A 116 7.43 -0.68 -7.15
CA ASN A 116 6.51 -0.59 -6.01
C ASN A 116 7.29 -0.24 -4.73
N ARG A 117 7.25 1.03 -4.33
CA ARG A 117 7.95 1.57 -3.14
C ARG A 117 7.02 2.38 -2.22
N GLY A 118 5.72 2.08 -2.21
CA GLY A 118 4.70 2.85 -1.49
C GLY A 118 4.42 4.20 -2.16
N VAL A 119 4.60 5.30 -1.44
CA VAL A 119 4.38 6.68 -1.94
C VAL A 119 5.26 6.99 -3.16
N ALA A 120 6.50 6.49 -3.18
CA ALA A 120 7.45 6.69 -4.29
C ALA A 120 7.33 5.61 -5.39
N SER A 121 6.15 5.01 -5.53
CA SER A 121 5.88 4.08 -6.62
C SER A 121 5.90 4.80 -7.97
N SER A 122 6.50 4.16 -8.98
CA SER A 122 6.67 4.76 -10.31
C SER A 122 6.58 3.69 -11.39
N PHE A 123 6.25 4.10 -12.62
CA PHE A 123 6.19 3.22 -13.77
C PHE A 123 6.61 3.98 -15.03
N VAL A 124 7.06 3.24 -16.03
CA VAL A 124 7.56 3.80 -17.29
C VAL A 124 6.66 3.34 -18.43
N ILE A 125 6.20 4.29 -19.24
CA ILE A 125 5.34 4.05 -20.40
C ILE A 125 6.12 4.31 -21.68
N ARG A 126 6.01 3.41 -22.65
CA ARG A 126 6.41 3.67 -24.05
C ARG A 126 5.18 4.10 -24.84
N ASN A 127 5.22 5.32 -25.36
CA ASN A 127 4.18 5.80 -26.27
C ASN A 127 4.38 5.17 -27.65
N VAL A 128 3.55 4.19 -27.99
CA VAL A 128 3.56 3.50 -29.28
C VAL A 128 2.78 4.27 -30.37
N CYS A 129 1.99 5.27 -29.99
CA CYS A 129 1.15 6.08 -30.88
C CYS A 129 1.59 7.55 -30.92
N ALA A 130 2.92 7.79 -30.94
CA ALA A 130 3.49 9.14 -30.90
C ALA A 130 3.06 10.02 -32.09
N SER A 131 2.72 9.43 -33.24
CA SER A 131 2.32 10.15 -34.46
C SER A 131 0.92 10.77 -34.42
N LEU A 132 0.04 10.36 -33.48
CA LEU A 132 -1.38 10.75 -33.46
C LEU A 132 -1.77 11.71 -32.32
N HIS A 133 -0.88 12.01 -31.38
CA HIS A 133 -1.17 12.87 -30.21
C HIS A 133 -0.86 14.36 -30.43
N ARG A 134 -0.53 14.79 -31.65
CA ARG A 134 -0.22 16.19 -32.00
C ARG A 134 -1.44 17.05 -32.34
N TYR A 135 -2.67 16.56 -32.13
CA TYR A 135 -3.88 17.35 -32.33
C TYR A 135 -4.95 16.97 -31.30
N SER A 136 -5.01 17.71 -30.19
CA SER A 136 -6.25 18.08 -29.48
C SER A 136 -5.94 19.04 -28.34
#